data_AF-A0A0C2G573-F1
#
_entry.id   AF-A0A0C2G573-F1
#
_cell.length_a   1.000
_cell.length_b   1.000
_cell.length_c   1.000
_cell.angle_alpha   90.00
_cell.angle_beta   90.00
_cell.angle_gamma   90.00
#
_symmetry.space_group_name_H-M   'P 1'
#
loop_
_entity.id
_entity.type
_entity.pdbx_description
1 polymer ?
#
loop_
_entity_poly.entity_id
_entity_poly.type
_entity_poly.pdbx_seq_one_letter_code
_entity_poly.pdbx_strand_id
1 'polypeptide(L)'
;MWTVHALFLAELTSFATSVYQMPLTRIEPQVVKMIRKGIWLNYNEGIEKKRINLVRERTMSTAFPHEVLDYYDTQYIGEVTIGTPEQHFQNPMDGVLGLAFEKIAISNVTPPIIRAMNLGLLDEPVFTVFLKHVG
;
A
#
# COMPACT_ATOMS: atom_id res chain seq x y z
N MET A 1 -26.27 11.27 -50.06
CA MET A 1 -26.97 10.86 -48.82
C MET A 1 -26.21 9.75 -48.08
N TRP A 2 -24.87 9.85 -47.95
CA TRP A 2 -24.01 8.82 -47.32
C TRP A 2 -22.94 9.39 -46.38
N THR A 3 -22.77 10.71 -46.32
CA THR A 3 -21.72 11.36 -45.50
C THR A 3 -22.09 11.51 -44.03
N VAL A 4 -23.38 11.48 -43.69
CA VAL A 4 -23.86 11.67 -42.30
C VAL A 4 -23.74 10.41 -41.43
N HIS A 5 -23.67 9.22 -42.03
CA HIS A 5 -23.57 7.96 -41.25
C HIS A 5 -22.13 7.66 -40.78
N ALA A 6 -21.10 8.20 -41.46
CA ALA A 6 -19.71 7.95 -41.08
C ALA A 6 -19.27 8.75 -39.84
N LEU A 7 -19.88 9.91 -39.59
CA LEU A 7 -19.54 10.76 -38.44
C LEU A 7 -20.08 10.22 -37.11
N PHE A 8 -21.17 9.45 -37.12
CA PHE A 8 -21.75 8.87 -35.90
C PHE A 8 -20.96 7.69 -35.33
N LEU A 9 -20.07 7.07 -36.12
CA LEU A 9 -19.26 5.93 -35.68
C LEU A 9 -17.92 6.33 -35.05
N ALA A 10 -17.49 7.58 -35.19
CA ALA A 10 -16.20 8.05 -34.67
C ALA A 10 -16.25 8.48 -33.18
N GLU A 11 -17.44 8.73 -32.61
CA GLU A 11 -17.59 9.24 -31.24
C GLU A 11 -17.61 8.15 -30.15
N LEU A 12 -17.60 6.86 -30.53
CA LEU A 12 -17.83 5.74 -29.60
C LEU A 12 -16.56 5.13 -28.96
N THR A 13 -15.37 5.72 -29.15
CA THR A 13 -14.11 5.13 -28.64
C THR A 13 -13.33 6.01 -27.67
N SER A 14 -13.97 6.97 -27.01
CA SER A 14 -13.39 7.57 -25.81
C SER A 14 -13.67 6.66 -24.61
N PHE A 15 -13.00 5.51 -24.53
CA PHE A 15 -12.84 4.80 -23.26
C PHE A 15 -11.94 5.67 -22.38
N ALA A 16 -12.56 6.59 -21.62
CA ALA A 16 -11.86 7.32 -20.58
C ALA A 16 -11.59 6.32 -19.46
N THR A 17 -10.48 5.57 -19.57
CA THR A 17 -9.97 4.78 -18.45
C THR A 17 -9.85 5.71 -17.26
N SER A 18 -10.66 5.46 -16.23
CA SER A 18 -10.68 6.29 -15.04
C SER A 18 -9.40 6.04 -14.24
N VAL A 19 -8.38 6.88 -14.47
CA VAL A 19 -7.13 6.85 -13.70
C VAL A 19 -7.32 7.75 -12.48
N TYR A 20 -7.49 7.13 -11.32
CA TYR A 20 -7.48 7.87 -10.06
C TYR A 20 -6.03 8.07 -9.58
N GLN A 21 -5.56 9.32 -9.61
CA GLN A 21 -4.25 9.67 -9.08
C GLN A 21 -4.35 10.03 -7.61
N MET A 22 -3.83 9.15 -6.74
CA MET A 22 -3.79 9.39 -5.31
C MET A 22 -2.51 10.14 -4.91
N PRO A 23 -2.59 11.30 -4.24
CA PRO A 23 -1.41 11.96 -3.67
C PRO A 23 -0.84 11.10 -2.54
N LEU A 24 0.48 10.88 -2.56
CA LEU A 24 1.18 10.12 -1.54
C LEU A 24 2.01 11.04 -0.66
N THR A 25 1.85 10.91 0.65
CA THR A 25 2.71 11.57 1.63
C THR A 25 3.81 10.61 2.06
N ARG A 26 5.07 11.04 1.90
CA ARG A 26 6.22 10.29 2.39
C ARG A 26 6.37 10.48 3.90
N ILE A 27 6.41 9.39 4.65
CA ILE A 27 6.72 9.42 6.08
C ILE A 27 8.24 9.38 6.25
N GLU A 28 8.74 10.21 7.17
CA GLU A 28 10.15 10.12 7.56
C GLU A 28 10.44 8.78 8.27
N PRO A 29 11.40 7.97 7.76
CA PRO A 29 11.75 6.69 8.37
C PRO A 29 12.32 6.85 9.77
N GLN A 30 12.07 5.87 10.65
CA GLN A 30 12.53 5.90 12.04
C GLN A 30 14.05 5.97 12.16
N VAL A 31 14.78 5.33 11.24
CA VAL A 31 16.25 5.36 11.19
C VAL A 31 16.75 6.78 10.97
N VAL A 32 16.14 7.52 10.04
CA VAL A 32 16.52 8.91 9.77
C VAL A 32 16.30 9.78 11.01
N LYS A 33 15.17 9.59 11.71
CA LYS A 33 14.90 10.27 12.99
C LYS A 33 15.95 9.95 14.05
N MET A 34 16.39 8.69 14.14
CA MET A 34 17.41 8.25 15.11
C MET A 34 18.80 8.76 14.78
N ILE A 35 19.18 8.79 13.50
CA ILE A 35 20.46 9.33 13.03
C ILE A 35 20.54 10.82 13.35
N ARG A 36 19.49 11.59 13.03
CA ARG A 36 19.43 13.03 13.37
C ARG A 36 19.56 13.29 14.87
N LYS A 37 19.00 12.39 15.69
CA LYS A 37 19.10 12.45 17.16
C LYS A 37 20.41 11.90 17.72
N GLY A 38 21.29 11.32 16.89
CA GLY A 38 22.55 10.72 17.32
C GLY A 38 22.43 9.42 18.13
N ILE A 39 21.23 8.83 18.22
CA ILE A 39 20.95 7.65 19.07
C ILE A 39 21.03 6.32 18.30
N TRP A 40 21.19 6.37 16.97
CA TRP A 40 21.18 5.19 16.10
C TRP A 40 22.27 4.16 16.47
N LEU A 41 23.48 4.61 16.80
CA LEU A 41 24.58 3.71 17.13
C LEU A 41 24.28 2.87 18.38
N ASN A 42 23.79 3.53 19.43
CA ASN A 42 23.40 2.86 20.68
C ASN A 42 22.23 1.89 20.47
N TYR A 43 21.27 2.27 19.62
CA TYR A 43 20.16 1.41 19.24
C TYR A 43 20.64 0.14 18.52
N ASN A 44 21.48 0.31 17.51
CA ASN A 44 22.01 -0.79 16.70
C ASN A 44 22.88 -1.75 17.52
N GLU A 45 23.67 -1.23 18.46
CA GLU A 45 24.46 -2.07 19.38
C GLU A 45 23.56 -2.98 20.25
N GLY A 46 22.41 -2.46 20.71
CA GLY A 46 21.42 -3.24 21.46
C GLY A 46 20.77 -4.34 20.63
N ILE A 47 20.42 -4.06 19.37
CA ILE A 47 19.87 -5.04 18.44
C ILE A 47 20.90 -6.12 18.09
N GLU A 48 22.15 -5.73 17.82
CA GLU A 48 23.21 -6.67 17.47
C GLU A 48 23.57 -7.60 18.63
N LYS A 49 23.60 -7.10 19.87
CA LYS A 49 23.76 -7.95 21.06
C LYS A 49 22.62 -8.96 21.21
N LYS A 50 21.37 -8.57 20.93
CA LYS A 50 20.23 -9.50 20.91
C LYS A 50 20.39 -10.55 19.81
N ARG A 51 20.78 -10.14 18.60
CA ARG A 51 21.02 -11.05 17.47
C ARG A 51 22.13 -12.05 17.77
N ILE A 52 23.26 -11.61 18.31
CA ILE A 52 24.39 -12.47 18.71
C ILE A 52 23.97 -13.45 19.82
N ASN A 53 23.21 -13.00 20.83
CA ASN A 53 22.72 -13.89 21.88
C ASN A 53 21.72 -14.92 21.33
N LEU A 54 20.79 -14.51 20.46
CA LEU A 54 19.87 -15.40 19.77
C LEU A 54 20.61 -16.44 18.91
N VAL A 55 21.63 -16.03 18.16
CA VAL A 55 22.46 -16.94 17.35
C VAL A 55 23.23 -17.91 18.25
N ARG A 56 23.82 -17.43 19.35
CA ARG A 56 24.58 -18.25 20.30
C ARG A 56 23.70 -19.31 20.99
N GLU A 57 22.48 -18.95 21.40
CA GLU A 57 21.49 -19.88 21.94
C GLU A 57 20.97 -20.89 20.89
N ARG A 58 21.08 -20.57 19.59
CA ARG A 58 20.55 -21.35 18.46
C ARG A 58 21.56 -22.21 17.71
N THR A 59 22.75 -22.45 18.27
CA THR A 59 23.74 -23.40 17.72
C THR A 59 23.19 -24.85 17.61
N MET A 60 21.91 -25.10 17.90
CA MET A 60 21.17 -26.35 17.66
C MET A 60 19.82 -26.20 16.90
N SER A 61 19.56 -25.13 16.12
CA SER A 61 18.31 -25.01 15.34
C SER A 61 18.51 -24.37 13.96
N THR A 62 18.08 -25.08 12.91
CA THR A 62 18.20 -24.74 11.47
C THR A 62 17.20 -23.69 10.97
N ALA A 63 16.43 -23.07 11.87
CA ALA A 63 15.47 -22.04 11.51
C ALA A 63 16.13 -20.66 11.52
N PHE A 64 16.39 -20.10 10.33
CA PHE A 64 16.66 -18.67 10.17
C PHE A 64 15.33 -17.91 10.25
N PRO A 65 14.99 -17.23 11.37
CA PRO A 65 13.91 -16.27 11.32
C PRO A 65 14.43 -15.10 10.48
N HIS A 66 13.91 -14.95 9.27
CA HIS A 66 13.96 -13.65 8.62
C HIS A 66 13.15 -12.70 9.52
N GLU A 67 13.80 -11.68 10.09
CA GLU A 67 13.09 -10.60 10.78
C GLU A 67 12.05 -10.06 9.80
N VAL A 68 10.79 -10.19 10.21
CA VAL A 68 9.63 -9.73 9.46
C VAL A 68 9.83 -8.25 9.16
N LEU A 69 9.96 -7.90 7.86
CA LEU A 69 9.87 -6.54 7.29
C LEU A 69 10.02 -5.44 8.34
N ASP A 70 11.26 -5.14 8.70
CA ASP A 70 11.52 -4.07 9.65
C ASP A 70 10.97 -2.75 9.08
N TYR A 71 10.06 -2.10 9.81
CA TYR A 71 9.43 -0.81 9.46
C TYR A 71 10.41 0.39 9.49
N TYR A 72 11.70 0.14 9.28
CA TYR A 72 12.75 1.15 9.19
C TYR A 72 12.82 1.83 7.83
N ASP A 73 12.09 1.31 6.84
CA ASP A 73 12.11 1.78 5.46
C ASP A 73 11.21 3.00 5.20
N THR A 74 11.25 3.51 3.97
CA THR A 74 10.39 4.62 3.53
C THR A 74 8.96 4.11 3.32
N GLN A 75 8.03 4.67 4.09
CA GLN A 75 6.59 4.41 3.94
C GLN A 75 5.90 5.58 3.24
N TYR A 76 4.96 5.25 2.35
CA TYR A 76 4.07 6.19 1.68
C TYR A 76 2.63 5.95 2.12
N ILE A 77 1.87 7.03 2.29
CA ILE A 77 0.46 6.97 2.68
C ILE A 77 -0.38 7.74 1.68
N GLY A 78 -1.46 7.10 1.23
CA GLY A 78 -2.56 7.74 0.52
C GLY A 78 -3.71 8.03 1.48
N GLU A 79 -4.34 9.19 1.29
CA GLU A 79 -5.52 9.58 2.07
C GLU A 79 -6.77 8.87 1.55
N VAL A 80 -7.56 8.33 2.48
CA VAL A 80 -8.87 7.71 2.20
C VAL A 80 -9.85 8.23 3.23
N THR A 81 -11.06 8.60 2.81
CA THR A 81 -12.15 9.00 3.71
C THR A 81 -13.24 7.94 3.76
N ILE A 82 -14.03 7.95 4.83
CA ILE A 82 -15.17 7.03 4.99
C ILE A 82 -16.45 7.77 5.36
N GLY A 83 -17.58 7.24 4.91
CA GLY A 83 -18.92 7.71 5.29
C GLY A 83 -19.41 8.95 4.52
N THR A 84 -20.68 9.28 4.76
CA THR A 84 -21.32 10.52 4.31
C THR A 84 -21.99 11.15 5.53
N PRO A 85 -21.50 12.30 6.05
CA PRO A 85 -20.39 13.12 5.55
C PRO A 85 -19.02 12.44 5.68
N GLU A 86 -18.05 12.94 4.93
CA GLU A 86 -16.69 12.40 4.88
C GLU A 86 -15.97 12.50 6.23
N GLN A 87 -15.33 11.40 6.64
CA GLN A 87 -14.51 11.32 7.85
C GLN A 87 -13.06 11.03 7.48
N HIS A 88 -12.14 11.77 8.09
CA HIS A 88 -10.70 11.62 7.89
C HIS A 88 -10.07 10.84 9.03
N PHE A 89 -9.05 10.04 8.72
CA PHE A 89 -8.20 9.39 9.71
C PHE A 89 -7.19 10.38 10.29
N GLN A 90 -6.92 10.30 11.59
CA GLN A 90 -6.07 11.26 12.29
C GLN A 90 -4.59 10.86 12.27
N ASN A 91 -4.30 9.56 12.20
CA ASN A 91 -2.95 9.03 12.18
C ASN A 91 -2.73 8.16 10.92
N PRO A 92 -1.58 8.34 10.25
CA PRO A 92 -0.98 7.39 9.31
C PRO A 92 -1.24 5.89 9.52
N MET A 93 -1.29 5.43 10.76
CA MET A 93 -1.44 4.00 11.10
C MET A 93 -2.85 3.63 11.61
N ASP A 94 -3.84 4.49 11.45
CA ASP A 94 -5.22 4.20 11.87
C ASP A 94 -5.81 3.00 11.13
N GLY A 95 -5.33 2.69 9.93
CA GLY A 95 -5.77 1.51 9.19
C GLY A 95 -4.86 1.15 8.02
N VAL A 96 -4.96 -0.11 7.62
CA VAL A 96 -4.34 -0.64 6.39
C VAL A 96 -5.45 -1.02 5.43
N LEU A 97 -5.40 -0.49 4.21
CA LEU A 97 -6.30 -0.89 3.15
C LEU A 97 -5.75 -2.14 2.45
N GLY A 98 -6.39 -3.29 2.70
CA GLY A 98 -6.04 -4.55 2.04
C GLY A 98 -6.47 -4.54 0.56
N LEU A 99 -5.51 -4.74 -0.35
CA LEU A 99 -5.74 -4.88 -1.80
C LEU A 99 -5.67 -6.34 -2.27
N ALA A 100 -5.54 -7.28 -1.33
CA ALA A 100 -5.36 -8.69 -1.61
C ALA A 100 -6.70 -9.45 -1.75
N PHE A 101 -6.62 -10.75 -1.98
CA PHE A 101 -7.78 -11.60 -2.27
C PHE A 101 -8.67 -11.84 -1.04
N GLU A 102 -9.98 -12.01 -1.29
CA GLU A 102 -10.98 -12.33 -0.25
C GLU A 102 -10.67 -13.62 0.51
N LYS A 103 -10.03 -14.61 -0.13
CA LYS A 103 -9.67 -15.89 0.50
C LYS A 103 -8.78 -15.74 1.74
N ILE A 104 -8.06 -14.64 1.86
CA ILE A 104 -7.22 -14.34 3.04
C ILE A 104 -7.81 -13.23 3.92
N ALA A 105 -9.02 -12.76 3.63
CA ALA A 105 -9.73 -11.81 4.47
C ALA A 105 -10.23 -12.51 5.73
N ILE A 106 -9.95 -11.91 6.89
CA ILE A 106 -10.50 -12.36 8.16
C ILE A 106 -12.02 -12.18 8.10
N SER A 107 -12.77 -13.16 8.59
CA SER A 107 -14.24 -13.18 8.60
C SER A 107 -14.90 -13.20 7.21
N ASN A 108 -14.15 -13.54 6.15
CA ASN A 108 -14.67 -13.72 4.79
C ASN A 108 -15.41 -12.47 4.26
N VAL A 109 -14.94 -11.29 4.67
CA VAL A 109 -15.50 -10.00 4.25
C VAL A 109 -14.92 -9.65 2.88
N THR A 110 -15.78 -9.31 1.94
CA THR A 110 -15.38 -8.89 0.60
C THR A 110 -14.55 -7.60 0.66
N PRO A 111 -13.28 -7.61 0.19
CA PRO A 111 -12.43 -6.43 0.15
C PRO A 111 -13.04 -5.28 -0.66
N PRO A 112 -12.75 -4.00 -0.35
CA PRO A 112 -13.38 -2.84 -0.99
C PRO A 112 -13.27 -2.82 -2.52
N ILE A 113 -12.11 -3.18 -3.08
CA ILE A 113 -11.93 -3.24 -4.54
C ILE A 113 -12.78 -4.35 -5.16
N ILE A 114 -12.81 -5.53 -4.54
CA ILE A 114 -13.64 -6.64 -5.01
C ILE A 114 -15.13 -6.27 -4.94
N ARG A 115 -15.53 -5.54 -3.89
CA ARG A 115 -16.90 -5.02 -3.77
C ARG A 115 -17.23 -4.02 -4.87
N ALA A 116 -16.30 -3.14 -5.24
CA ALA A 116 -16.48 -2.21 -6.36
C ALA A 116 -16.64 -2.94 -7.70
N MET A 117 -15.87 -4.00 -7.93
CA MET A 117 -16.03 -4.89 -9.10
C MET A 117 -17.42 -5.54 -9.13
N ASN A 118 -17.87 -6.10 -8.01
CA ASN A 118 -19.18 -6.76 -7.92
C ASN A 118 -20.36 -5.80 -8.11
N LEU A 119 -20.19 -4.52 -7.73
CA LEU A 119 -21.18 -3.47 -7.93
C LEU A 119 -21.15 -2.85 -9.35
N GLY A 120 -20.22 -3.27 -10.21
CA GLY A 120 -20.06 -2.72 -11.55
C GLY A 120 -19.60 -1.26 -11.55
N LEU A 121 -18.86 -0.83 -10.52
CA LEU A 121 -18.33 0.53 -10.41
C LEU A 121 -17.04 0.75 -11.22
N LEU A 122 -16.46 -0.33 -11.76
CA LEU A 122 -15.28 -0.31 -12.62
C LEU A 122 -15.69 -0.71 -14.04
N ASP A 123 -15.05 -0.11 -15.04
CA ASP A 123 -15.26 -0.45 -16.46
C ASP A 123 -14.92 -1.93 -16.74
N GLU A 124 -13.87 -2.44 -16.08
CA GLU A 124 -13.44 -3.84 -16.11
C GLU A 124 -13.14 -4.34 -14.68
N PRO A 125 -13.25 -5.65 -14.39
CA PRO A 125 -12.96 -6.22 -13.07
C PRO A 125 -11.44 -6.35 -12.82
N VAL A 126 -10.68 -5.32 -13.16
CA VAL A 126 -9.22 -5.24 -13.04
C VAL A 126 -8.85 -3.89 -12.43
N PHE A 127 -7.84 -3.89 -11.56
CA PHE A 127 -7.18 -2.67 -11.10
C PHE A 127 -5.67 -2.82 -11.25
N THR A 128 -4.97 -1.71 -11.42
CA THR A 128 -3.50 -1.67 -11.47
C THR A 128 -2.99 -0.58 -10.56
N VAL A 129 -1.80 -0.78 -9.99
CA VAL A 129 -1.11 0.23 -9.19
C VAL A 129 0.17 0.61 -9.93
N PHE A 130 0.30 1.89 -10.24
CA PHE A 130 1.51 2.46 -10.84
C PHE A 130 2.18 3.41 -9.85
N LEU A 131 3.38 3.05 -9.39
CA LEU A 131 4.20 3.90 -8.54
C LEU A 131 5.21 4.66 -9.40
N LYS A 132 4.96 5.95 -9.60
CA LYS A 132 5.89 6.83 -10.31
C LYS A 132 7.14 7.05 -9.43
N HIS A 133 8.31 6.66 -9.95
CA HIS A 133 9.57 7.06 -9.34
C HIS A 133 9.80 8.56 -9.57
N VAL A 134 10.04 9.30 -8.49
CA VAL A 134 10.41 10.72 -8.53
C VAL A 134 11.81 10.80 -7.93
N GLY A 135 12.78 11.12 -8.78
CA GLY A 135 14.20 11.31 -8.42
C GLY A 135 14.51 12.77 -8.12
#